data_AF-A0A2T2TJQ1-F1
#
_entry.id   AF-A0A2T2TJQ1-F1
#
_cell.length_a   1.000
_cell.length_b   1.000
_cell.length_c   1.000
_cell.angle_alpha   90.00
_cell.angle_beta   90.00
_cell.angle_gamma   90.00
#
_symmetry.space_group_name_H-M   'P 1'
#
loop_
_entity.id
_entity.type
_entity.pdbx_description
1 polymer ?
#
loop_
_entity_poly.entity_id
_entity_poly.type
_entity_poly.pdbx_seq_one_letter_code
_entity_poly.pdbx_strand_id
1 'polypeptide(L)'
;DAQGVLRALLLGDRSRVTDVQRERFVKTGLMHLLAVSGLHVFLVGMVLYALLRPFLIRFGMQWRTVEIARAALTILVLGGYMFLTGGRPSVVRAVIMATLFIGGIVFQRSAHPLNTLGGAALILLAVRPPALFDVGFQLSMSAVAGIVTLNPRLLDAIPERYRASEAVDWLVSTGTVSAAAILGTAPVLLFHFGWVSAAGLLLNIAGIPCTGLALSAAILMAVTGGMWSLAGASFGSAADVFVQGLLATSRYGVEWLSWAGIRMATPDAWGLGALVAALIALTQWPRPHLRWR
;
A
#
# COMPACT_ATOMS: atom_id res chain seq x y z
N ASP A 1 15.93 -18.29 -4.75
CA ASP A 1 15.14 -18.58 -5.97
C ASP A 1 14.10 -17.53 -6.30
N ALA A 2 14.04 -17.14 -7.57
CA ALA A 2 13.00 -16.25 -8.10
C ALA A 2 11.61 -16.91 -8.10
N GLN A 3 11.55 -18.23 -8.36
CA GLN A 3 10.29 -18.99 -8.35
C GLN A 3 9.56 -18.93 -7.00
N GLY A 4 10.29 -18.98 -5.88
CA GLY A 4 9.70 -18.87 -4.54
C GLY A 4 9.08 -17.50 -4.28
N VAL A 5 9.77 -16.43 -4.70
CA VAL A 5 9.25 -15.06 -4.63
C VAL A 5 8.06 -14.87 -5.57
N LEU A 6 8.14 -15.37 -6.80
CA LEU A 6 7.04 -15.29 -7.75
C LEU A 6 5.79 -16.04 -7.24
N ARG A 7 5.99 -17.20 -6.61
CA ARG A 7 4.90 -17.97 -5.97
C ARG A 7 4.31 -17.24 -4.77
N ALA A 8 5.13 -16.58 -3.95
CA ALA A 8 4.64 -15.72 -2.87
C ALA A 8 3.85 -14.53 -3.42
N LEU A 9 4.31 -13.92 -4.51
CA LEU A 9 3.61 -12.84 -5.20
C LEU A 9 2.29 -13.34 -5.82
N LEU A 10 2.26 -14.50 -6.48
CA LEU A 10 1.11 -15.04 -7.21
C LEU A 10 0.06 -15.76 -6.35
N LEU A 11 0.50 -16.50 -5.36
CA LEU A 11 -0.38 -17.38 -4.57
C LEU A 11 -0.47 -16.94 -3.11
N GLY A 12 0.32 -15.92 -2.70
CA GLY A 12 0.49 -15.60 -1.29
C GLY A 12 1.26 -16.68 -0.52
N ASP A 13 1.72 -17.72 -1.20
CA ASP A 13 2.38 -18.88 -0.62
C ASP A 13 3.87 -18.60 -0.44
N ARG A 14 4.25 -18.42 0.83
CA ARG A 14 5.63 -18.09 1.24
C ARG A 14 6.47 -19.30 1.57
N SER A 15 5.95 -20.52 1.40
CA SER A 15 6.65 -21.77 1.78
C SER A 15 8.01 -21.95 1.08
N ARG A 16 8.20 -21.34 -0.10
CA ARG A 16 9.43 -21.41 -0.89
C ARG A 16 10.31 -20.16 -0.81
N VAL A 17 9.95 -19.18 0.03
CA VAL A 17 10.81 -18.01 0.28
C VAL A 17 11.80 -18.41 1.37
N THR A 18 13.10 -18.40 1.06
CA THR A 18 14.11 -18.81 2.03
C THR A 18 14.20 -17.80 3.18
N ASP A 19 14.63 -18.24 4.37
CA ASP A 19 14.78 -17.35 5.52
C ASP A 19 15.76 -16.20 5.23
N VAL A 20 16.80 -16.46 4.45
CA VAL A 20 17.74 -15.42 3.99
C VAL A 20 17.05 -14.37 3.11
N GLN A 21 16.17 -14.80 2.20
CA GLN A 21 15.39 -13.86 1.39
C GLN A 21 14.45 -13.06 2.29
N ARG A 22 13.71 -13.74 3.17
CA ARG A 22 12.78 -13.11 4.12
C ARG A 22 13.48 -12.05 4.97
N GLU A 23 14.65 -12.37 5.51
CA GLU A 23 15.45 -11.45 6.31
C GLU A 23 15.87 -10.21 5.50
N ARG A 24 16.29 -10.39 4.24
CA ARG A 24 16.62 -9.25 3.35
C ARG A 24 15.40 -8.35 3.11
N PHE A 25 14.23 -8.93 2.85
CA PHE A 25 12.99 -8.17 2.66
C PHE A 25 12.56 -7.44 3.94
N VAL A 26 12.76 -8.02 5.12
CA VAL A 26 12.51 -7.35 6.41
C VAL A 26 13.50 -6.19 6.61
N LYS A 27 14.80 -6.43 6.43
CA LYS A 27 15.85 -5.41 6.63
C LYS A 27 15.71 -4.21 5.70
N THR A 28 15.23 -4.44 4.49
CA THR A 28 14.99 -3.39 3.48
C THR A 28 13.62 -2.73 3.59
N GLY A 29 12.73 -3.22 4.45
CA GLY A 29 11.35 -2.73 4.55
C GLY A 29 10.46 -3.14 3.38
N LEU A 30 10.95 -3.96 2.45
CA LEU A 30 10.23 -4.44 1.27
C LEU A 30 9.33 -5.65 1.55
N MET A 31 9.26 -6.13 2.80
CA MET A 31 8.46 -7.29 3.17
C MET A 31 6.97 -7.13 2.83
N HIS A 32 6.44 -5.91 2.86
CA HIS A 32 5.07 -5.64 2.45
C HIS A 32 4.82 -5.91 0.95
N LEU A 33 5.85 -5.90 0.10
CA LEU A 33 5.72 -6.21 -1.34
C LEU A 33 5.56 -7.71 -1.61
N LEU A 34 6.14 -8.57 -0.75
CA LEU A 34 5.93 -10.02 -0.81
C LEU A 34 4.48 -10.42 -0.47
N ALA A 35 3.69 -9.50 0.08
CA ALA A 35 2.25 -9.57 0.01
C ALA A 35 1.79 -8.71 -1.17
N VAL A 36 1.07 -9.27 -2.15
CA VAL A 36 -0.25 -8.72 -2.51
C VAL A 36 -0.44 -7.21 -2.38
N SER A 37 0.32 -6.30 -3.00
CA SER A 37 0.14 -4.88 -2.64
C SER A 37 -1.19 -4.36 -3.18
N GLY A 38 -2.15 -4.11 -2.30
CA GLY A 38 -3.44 -3.47 -2.64
C GLY A 38 -3.29 -2.06 -3.21
N LEU A 39 -2.08 -1.51 -3.13
CA LEU A 39 -1.69 -0.22 -3.71
C LEU A 39 -1.84 -0.18 -5.23
N HIS A 40 -1.51 -1.25 -5.95
CA HIS A 40 -1.72 -1.30 -7.41
C HIS A 40 -3.21 -1.23 -7.75
N VAL A 41 -4.03 -1.95 -7.00
CA VAL A 41 -5.49 -1.97 -7.16
C VAL A 41 -6.09 -0.60 -6.86
N PHE A 42 -5.64 0.02 -5.78
CA PHE A 42 -6.04 1.35 -5.37
C PHE A 42 -5.66 2.39 -6.42
N LEU A 43 -4.42 2.36 -6.94
CA LEU A 43 -3.94 3.28 -7.96
C LEU A 43 -4.74 3.13 -9.27
N VAL A 44 -4.96 1.89 -9.73
CA VAL A 44 -5.78 1.61 -10.92
C VAL A 44 -7.21 2.14 -10.72
N GLY A 45 -7.81 1.87 -9.56
CA GLY A 45 -9.15 2.38 -9.22
C GLY A 45 -9.21 3.91 -9.23
N MET A 46 -8.21 4.58 -8.66
CA MET A 46 -8.17 6.04 -8.55
C MET A 46 -7.92 6.71 -9.90
N VAL A 47 -6.97 6.19 -10.69
CA VAL A 47 -6.69 6.69 -12.05
C VAL A 47 -7.92 6.53 -12.93
N LEU A 48 -8.55 5.36 -12.89
CA LEU A 48 -9.80 5.11 -13.61
C LEU A 48 -10.88 6.11 -13.18
N TYR A 49 -11.11 6.27 -11.87
CA TYR A 49 -12.09 7.21 -11.33
C TYR A 49 -11.79 8.67 -11.73
N ALA A 50 -10.52 9.08 -11.81
CA ALA A 50 -10.13 10.42 -12.23
C ALA A 50 -10.33 10.65 -13.73
N LEU A 51 -9.93 9.69 -14.58
CA LEU A 51 -10.00 9.79 -16.04
C LEU A 51 -11.43 9.70 -16.60
N LEU A 52 -12.33 9.00 -15.91
CA LEU A 52 -13.73 8.91 -16.32
C LEU A 52 -14.50 10.23 -16.20
N ARG A 53 -14.06 11.14 -15.35
CA ARG A 53 -14.72 12.44 -15.15
C ARG A 53 -14.71 13.32 -16.40
N PRO A 54 -13.56 13.67 -17.02
CA PRO A 54 -13.55 14.47 -18.24
C PRO A 54 -14.22 13.76 -19.43
N PHE A 55 -14.15 12.43 -19.49
CA PHE A 55 -14.76 11.65 -20.56
C PHE A 55 -16.30 11.71 -20.53
N LEU A 56 -16.90 11.50 -19.35
CA LEU A 56 -18.36 11.50 -19.18
C LEU A 56 -18.99 12.91 -19.23
N ILE A 57 -18.27 13.94 -18.78
CA ILE A 57 -18.74 15.34 -18.90
C ILE A 57 -18.87 15.74 -20.37
N ARG A 58 -18.01 15.22 -21.26
CA ARG A 58 -18.06 15.49 -22.71
C ARG A 58 -19.32 14.94 -23.39
N PHE A 59 -20.02 14.01 -22.77
CA PHE A 59 -21.30 13.46 -23.24
C PHE A 59 -22.54 14.27 -22.79
N GLY A 60 -22.37 15.42 -22.14
CA GLY A 60 -23.49 16.31 -21.78
C GLY A 60 -24.40 15.78 -20.66
N MET A 61 -23.97 14.76 -19.93
CA MET A 61 -24.73 14.18 -18.82
C MET A 61 -24.74 15.12 -17.60
N GLN A 62 -25.88 15.14 -16.89
CA GLN A 62 -26.00 15.87 -15.63
C GLN A 62 -24.97 15.37 -14.59
N TRP A 63 -24.42 16.30 -13.80
CA TRP A 63 -23.36 16.05 -12.81
C TRP A 63 -23.61 14.84 -11.90
N ARG A 64 -24.86 14.65 -11.44
CA ARG A 64 -25.21 13.55 -10.54
C ARG A 64 -25.19 12.18 -11.23
N THR A 65 -25.62 12.12 -12.49
CA THR A 65 -25.60 10.90 -13.30
C THR A 65 -24.18 10.50 -13.66
N VAL A 66 -23.32 11.48 -13.97
CA VAL A 66 -21.88 11.25 -14.20
C VAL A 66 -21.22 10.63 -12.97
N GLU A 67 -21.52 11.15 -11.78
CA GLU A 67 -20.90 10.67 -10.54
C GLU A 67 -21.31 9.24 -10.19
N ILE A 68 -22.59 8.90 -10.35
CA ILE A 68 -23.11 7.54 -10.12
C ILE A 68 -22.55 6.56 -11.15
N ALA A 69 -22.55 6.92 -12.44
CA ALA A 69 -22.03 6.06 -13.51
C ALA A 69 -20.53 5.78 -13.34
N ARG A 70 -19.77 6.81 -12.97
CA ARG A 70 -18.34 6.71 -12.68
C ARG A 70 -18.07 5.79 -11.50
N ALA A 71 -18.80 5.98 -10.40
CA ALA A 71 -18.70 5.13 -9.23
C ALA A 71 -19.00 3.66 -9.54
N ALA A 72 -20.12 3.40 -10.22
CA ALA A 72 -20.53 2.05 -10.61
C ALA A 72 -19.50 1.37 -11.49
N LEU A 73 -18.98 2.07 -12.51
CA LEU A 73 -17.97 1.50 -13.41
C LEU A 73 -16.64 1.23 -12.70
N THR A 74 -16.19 2.14 -11.85
CA THR A 74 -14.96 1.93 -11.07
C THR A 74 -15.11 0.74 -10.12
N ILE A 75 -16.23 0.62 -9.41
CA ILE A 75 -16.49 -0.53 -8.52
C ILE A 75 -16.58 -1.83 -9.33
N LEU A 76 -17.20 -1.80 -10.50
CA LEU A 76 -17.30 -2.98 -11.38
C LEU A 76 -15.91 -3.44 -11.85
N VAL A 77 -15.06 -2.53 -12.30
CA VAL A 77 -13.70 -2.85 -12.75
C VAL A 77 -12.85 -3.35 -11.58
N LEU A 78 -12.95 -2.71 -10.41
CA LEU A 78 -12.24 -3.14 -9.21
C LEU A 78 -12.71 -4.52 -8.73
N GLY A 79 -14.01 -4.78 -8.76
CA GLY A 79 -14.60 -6.09 -8.47
C GLY A 79 -14.13 -7.15 -9.45
N GLY A 80 -14.14 -6.86 -10.75
CA GLY A 80 -13.59 -7.74 -11.79
C GLY A 80 -12.12 -8.07 -11.54
N TYR A 81 -11.30 -7.06 -11.21
CA TYR A 81 -9.90 -7.25 -10.84
C TYR A 81 -9.74 -8.12 -9.58
N MET A 82 -10.59 -7.95 -8.57
CA MET A 82 -10.61 -8.80 -7.37
C MET A 82 -10.89 -10.27 -7.71
N PHE A 83 -11.85 -10.54 -8.60
CA PHE A 83 -12.12 -11.90 -9.07
C PHE A 83 -10.94 -12.48 -9.87
N LEU A 84 -10.38 -11.70 -10.80
CA LEU A 84 -9.22 -12.11 -11.60
C LEU A 84 -7.98 -12.41 -10.75
N THR A 85 -7.81 -11.70 -9.63
CA THR A 85 -6.69 -11.93 -8.70
C THR A 85 -6.96 -13.03 -7.67
N GLY A 86 -8.09 -13.73 -7.75
CA GLY A 86 -8.45 -14.83 -6.85
C GLY A 86 -8.88 -14.39 -5.46
N GLY A 87 -9.38 -13.15 -5.31
CA GLY A 87 -9.92 -12.66 -4.04
C GLY A 87 -8.87 -12.53 -2.94
N ARG A 88 -7.62 -12.20 -3.28
CA ARG A 88 -6.55 -12.08 -2.28
C ARG A 88 -6.93 -11.08 -1.18
N PRO A 89 -6.63 -11.37 0.11
CA PRO A 89 -7.08 -10.55 1.24
C PRO A 89 -6.75 -9.06 1.11
N SER A 90 -5.58 -8.71 0.58
CA SER A 90 -5.19 -7.30 0.37
C SER A 90 -5.97 -6.59 -0.73
N VAL A 91 -6.34 -7.30 -1.79
CA VAL A 91 -7.18 -6.78 -2.88
C VAL A 91 -8.60 -6.57 -2.37
N VAL A 92 -9.14 -7.53 -1.62
CA VAL A 92 -10.46 -7.43 -0.98
C VAL A 92 -10.54 -6.19 -0.09
N ARG A 93 -9.52 -5.95 0.75
CA ARG A 93 -9.45 -4.73 1.59
C ARG A 93 -9.45 -3.46 0.75
N ALA A 94 -8.62 -3.41 -0.29
CA ALA A 94 -8.52 -2.24 -1.17
C ALA A 94 -9.85 -1.95 -1.89
N VAL A 95 -10.52 -2.98 -2.40
CA VAL A 95 -11.83 -2.83 -3.07
C VAL A 95 -12.92 -2.39 -2.10
N ILE A 96 -12.97 -2.94 -0.89
CA ILE A 96 -13.94 -2.51 0.13
C ILE A 96 -13.71 -1.05 0.52
N MET A 97 -12.47 -0.66 0.79
CA MET A 97 -12.14 0.74 1.12
C MET A 97 -12.48 1.69 -0.03
N ALA A 98 -12.13 1.34 -1.27
CA ALA A 98 -12.47 2.12 -2.45
C ALA A 98 -13.99 2.25 -2.64
N THR A 99 -14.74 1.16 -2.44
CA THR A 99 -16.20 1.13 -2.55
C THR A 99 -16.85 2.05 -1.51
N LEU A 100 -16.40 2.00 -0.25
CA LEU A 100 -16.93 2.87 0.79
C LEU A 100 -16.59 4.34 0.56
N PHE A 101 -15.36 4.62 0.12
CA PHE A 101 -14.92 5.98 -0.19
C PHE A 101 -15.72 6.58 -1.35
N ILE A 102 -15.82 5.86 -2.47
CA ILE A 102 -16.58 6.26 -3.65
C ILE A 102 -18.07 6.38 -3.31
N GLY A 103 -18.62 5.43 -2.55
CA GLY A 103 -20.00 5.48 -2.08
C GLY A 103 -20.29 6.75 -1.28
N GLY A 104 -19.39 7.14 -0.37
CA GLY A 104 -19.49 8.38 0.39
C GLY A 104 -19.60 9.62 -0.51
N ILE A 105 -18.80 9.68 -1.58
CA ILE A 105 -18.86 10.76 -2.58
C ILE A 105 -20.21 10.77 -3.31
N VAL A 106 -20.69 9.61 -3.76
CA VAL A 106 -21.98 9.48 -4.46
C VAL A 106 -23.16 9.92 -3.60
N PHE A 107 -23.15 9.55 -2.32
CA PHE A 107 -24.18 9.95 -1.36
C PHE A 107 -24.00 11.38 -0.83
N GLN A 108 -23.04 12.14 -1.36
CA GLN A 108 -22.71 13.51 -0.93
C GLN A 108 -22.50 13.64 0.58
N ARG A 109 -22.03 12.57 1.22
CA ARG A 109 -21.64 12.64 2.63
C ARG A 109 -20.17 12.98 2.73
N SER A 110 -19.83 13.82 3.70
CA SER A 110 -18.46 14.03 4.14
C SER A 110 -17.93 12.73 4.74
N ALA A 111 -17.41 11.86 3.89
CA ALA A 111 -16.77 10.62 4.30
C ALA A 111 -15.45 10.97 4.98
N HIS A 112 -15.48 11.12 6.31
CA HIS A 112 -14.25 11.27 7.08
C HIS A 112 -13.38 10.01 6.88
N PRO A 113 -12.12 10.11 6.45
CA PRO A 113 -11.31 8.95 6.08
C PRO A 113 -11.19 7.89 7.19
N LEU A 114 -11.16 8.31 8.46
CA LEU A 114 -11.17 7.39 9.61
C LEU A 114 -12.50 6.63 9.77
N ASN A 115 -13.65 7.23 9.44
CA ASN A 115 -14.94 6.55 9.50
C ASN A 115 -15.05 5.52 8.37
N THR A 116 -14.56 5.86 7.19
CA THR A 116 -14.44 4.92 6.06
C THR A 116 -13.54 3.73 6.43
N LEU A 117 -12.41 4.00 7.09
CA LEU A 117 -11.50 2.97 7.59
C LEU A 117 -12.18 2.07 8.63
N GLY A 118 -12.88 2.65 9.61
CA GLY A 118 -13.63 1.91 10.62
C GLY A 118 -14.76 1.06 10.02
N GLY A 119 -15.52 1.62 9.07
CA GLY A 119 -16.55 0.89 8.33
C GLY A 119 -15.97 -0.29 7.53
N ALA A 120 -14.84 -0.08 6.86
CA ALA A 120 -14.13 -1.16 6.17
C ALA A 120 -13.71 -2.27 7.14
N ALA A 121 -13.15 -1.89 8.31
CA ALA A 121 -12.75 -2.82 9.36
C ALA A 121 -13.93 -3.69 9.82
N LEU A 122 -15.07 -3.05 10.12
CA LEU A 122 -16.26 -3.74 10.61
C LEU A 122 -16.81 -4.72 9.57
N ILE A 123 -16.90 -4.32 8.30
CA ILE A 123 -17.37 -5.20 7.22
C ILE A 123 -16.44 -6.41 7.07
N LEU A 124 -15.12 -6.19 7.06
CA LEU A 124 -14.13 -7.26 6.94
C LEU A 124 -14.19 -8.23 8.12
N LEU A 125 -14.31 -7.72 9.34
CA LEU A 125 -14.38 -8.53 10.56
C LEU A 125 -15.72 -9.24 10.72
N ALA A 126 -16.82 -8.68 10.21
CA ALA A 126 -18.11 -9.35 10.17
C ALA A 126 -18.09 -10.58 9.24
N VAL A 127 -17.38 -10.49 8.11
CA VAL A 127 -17.23 -11.62 7.17
C VAL A 127 -16.20 -12.63 7.66
N ARG A 128 -15.07 -12.16 8.22
CA ARG A 128 -13.98 -13.04 8.69
C ARG A 128 -13.35 -12.48 9.97
N PRO A 129 -13.90 -12.83 11.16
CA PRO A 129 -13.37 -12.37 12.44
C PRO A 129 -11.88 -12.68 12.68
N PRO A 130 -11.33 -13.84 12.27
CA PRO A 130 -9.91 -14.14 12.44
C PRO A 130 -8.97 -13.17 11.71
N ALA A 131 -9.47 -12.38 10.75
CA ALA A 131 -8.66 -11.40 10.01
C ALA A 131 -8.05 -10.33 10.92
N LEU A 132 -8.57 -10.11 12.14
CA LEU A 132 -7.99 -9.19 13.11
C LEU A 132 -6.54 -9.57 13.49
N PHE A 133 -6.24 -10.87 13.51
CA PHE A 133 -4.93 -11.39 13.88
C PHE A 133 -3.99 -11.55 12.68
N ASP A 134 -4.49 -11.31 11.47
CA ASP A 134 -3.66 -11.31 10.28
C ASP A 134 -2.74 -10.09 10.26
N VAL A 135 -1.43 -10.33 10.25
CA VAL A 135 -0.39 -9.28 10.16
C VAL A 135 -0.65 -8.34 8.97
N GLY A 136 -1.12 -8.87 7.84
CA GLY A 136 -1.43 -8.07 6.65
C GLY A 136 -2.64 -7.15 6.84
N PHE A 137 -3.63 -7.54 7.64
CA PHE A 137 -4.75 -6.67 8.02
C PHE A 137 -4.24 -5.55 8.93
N GLN A 138 -3.51 -5.91 9.99
CA GLN A 138 -2.95 -4.95 10.95
C GLN A 138 -2.07 -3.90 10.26
N LEU A 139 -1.12 -4.32 9.43
CA LEU A 139 -0.26 -3.40 8.70
C LEU A 139 -1.04 -2.48 7.76
N SER A 140 -2.07 -2.99 7.07
CA SER A 140 -2.89 -2.19 6.15
C SER A 140 -3.69 -1.12 6.89
N MET A 141 -4.34 -1.50 7.99
CA MET A 141 -5.17 -0.58 8.76
C MET A 141 -4.32 0.46 9.48
N SER A 142 -3.19 0.04 10.07
CA SER A 142 -2.24 0.92 10.73
C SER A 142 -1.55 1.89 9.77
N ALA A 143 -1.25 1.46 8.54
CA ALA A 143 -0.70 2.35 7.51
C ALA A 143 -1.70 3.46 7.15
N VAL A 144 -2.95 3.11 6.84
CA VAL A 144 -3.98 4.09 6.46
C VAL A 144 -4.30 5.02 7.62
N ALA A 145 -4.44 4.48 8.84
CA ALA A 145 -4.64 5.29 10.04
C ALA A 145 -3.49 6.29 10.23
N GLY A 146 -2.24 5.82 10.17
CA GLY A 146 -1.04 6.65 10.28
C GLY A 146 -0.98 7.75 9.21
N ILE A 147 -1.26 7.42 7.95
CA ILE A 147 -1.32 8.41 6.87
C ILE A 147 -2.38 9.47 7.18
N VAL A 148 -3.60 9.07 7.53
CA VAL A 148 -4.70 10.02 7.75
C VAL A 148 -4.43 10.92 8.97
N THR A 149 -3.80 10.41 10.03
CA THR A 149 -3.62 11.18 11.27
C THR A 149 -2.28 11.92 11.35
N LEU A 150 -1.18 11.34 10.85
CA LEU A 150 0.17 11.89 10.98
C LEU A 150 0.58 12.74 9.77
N ASN A 151 0.15 12.38 8.56
CA ASN A 151 0.57 13.12 7.34
C ASN A 151 0.26 14.62 7.42
N PRO A 152 -0.95 15.07 7.81
CA PRO A 152 -1.23 16.50 7.92
C PRO A 152 -0.28 17.21 8.89
N ARG A 153 0.06 16.56 10.01
CA ARG A 153 0.94 17.11 11.04
C ARG A 153 2.39 17.20 10.57
N LEU A 154 2.87 16.19 9.84
CA LEU A 154 4.21 16.18 9.27
C LEU A 154 4.36 17.25 8.18
N LEU A 155 3.33 17.42 7.34
CA LEU A 155 3.33 18.45 6.30
C LEU A 155 3.35 19.85 6.91
N ASP A 156 2.53 20.09 7.93
CA ASP A 156 2.44 21.37 8.63
C ASP A 156 3.73 21.73 9.38
N ALA A 157 4.49 20.74 9.85
CA ALA A 157 5.77 20.96 10.51
C ALA A 157 6.87 21.49 9.57
N ILE A 158 6.69 21.35 8.24
CA ILE A 158 7.66 21.79 7.25
C ILE A 158 7.33 23.24 6.84
N PRO A 159 8.26 24.20 7.05
CA PRO A 159 8.01 25.60 6.73
C PRO A 159 7.67 25.81 5.26
N GLU A 160 6.68 26.67 4.97
CA GLU A 160 6.25 26.98 3.59
C GLU A 160 7.39 27.49 2.70
N ARG A 161 8.42 28.11 3.29
CA ARG A 161 9.62 28.55 2.57
C ARG A 161 10.37 27.41 1.84
N TYR A 162 10.28 26.19 2.35
CA TYR A 162 10.84 25.01 1.71
C TYR A 162 9.88 24.33 0.72
N ARG A 163 8.63 24.81 0.60
CA ARG A 163 7.60 24.35 -0.35
C ARG A 163 7.36 25.35 -1.50
N ALA A 164 8.36 26.18 -1.81
CA ALA A 164 8.21 27.28 -2.77
C ALA A 164 8.13 26.84 -4.26
N SER A 165 8.47 25.59 -4.58
CA SER A 165 8.40 25.03 -5.94
C SER A 165 7.48 23.82 -5.95
N GLU A 166 6.66 23.70 -7.00
CA GLU A 166 5.69 22.60 -7.19
C GLU A 166 6.37 21.22 -7.17
N ALA A 167 7.59 21.11 -7.71
CA ALA A 167 8.36 19.86 -7.68
C ALA A 167 8.83 19.50 -6.25
N VAL A 168 9.20 20.50 -5.46
CA VAL A 168 9.63 20.30 -4.07
C VAL A 168 8.43 19.97 -3.17
N ASP A 169 7.30 20.64 -3.38
CA ASP A 169 6.07 20.35 -2.66
C ASP A 169 5.56 18.92 -2.93
N TRP A 170 5.63 18.46 -4.19
CA TRP A 170 5.33 17.07 -4.52
C TRP A 170 6.26 16.07 -3.82
N LEU A 171 7.57 16.35 -3.80
CA LEU A 171 8.56 15.50 -3.13
C LEU A 171 8.31 15.46 -1.61
N VAL A 172 8.05 16.62 -1.00
CA VAL A 172 7.74 16.77 0.42
C VAL A 172 6.44 16.04 0.77
N SER A 173 5.38 16.22 -0.02
CA SER A 173 4.10 15.52 0.17
C SER A 173 4.27 14.00 0.07
N THR A 174 5.05 13.52 -0.89
CA THR A 174 5.28 12.08 -1.06
C THR A 174 6.12 11.50 0.09
N GLY A 175 7.14 12.25 0.52
CA GLY A 175 7.99 11.88 1.66
C GLY A 175 7.23 11.84 2.97
N THR A 176 6.39 12.84 3.25
CA THR A 176 5.57 12.93 4.47
C THR A 176 4.51 11.83 4.54
N VAL A 177 3.84 11.51 3.43
CA VAL A 177 2.89 10.38 3.36
C VAL A 177 3.59 9.06 3.67
N SER A 178 4.77 8.85 3.10
CA SER A 178 5.55 7.63 3.31
C SER A 178 6.08 7.54 4.74
N ALA A 179 6.56 8.64 5.31
CA ALA A 179 6.97 8.72 6.71
C ALA A 179 5.80 8.43 7.66
N ALA A 180 4.62 9.01 7.39
CA ALA A 180 3.40 8.75 8.16
C ALA A 180 2.99 7.26 8.11
N ALA A 181 3.11 6.62 6.95
CA ALA A 181 2.84 5.19 6.79
C ALA A 181 3.84 4.32 7.58
N ILE A 182 5.14 4.66 7.54
CA ILE A 182 6.19 3.96 8.29
C ILE A 182 5.95 4.12 9.79
N LEU A 183 5.71 5.33 10.28
CA LEU A 183 5.42 5.60 11.69
C LEU A 183 4.15 4.88 12.16
N GLY A 184 3.09 4.90 11.34
CA GLY A 184 1.84 4.21 11.65
C GLY A 184 2.00 2.69 11.71
N THR A 185 2.83 2.11 10.84
CA THR A 185 3.07 0.65 10.80
C THR A 185 4.18 0.18 11.74
N ALA A 186 5.01 1.09 12.25
CA ALA A 186 6.14 0.76 13.12
C ALA A 186 5.78 -0.12 14.33
N PRO A 187 4.71 0.13 15.12
CA PRO A 187 4.37 -0.73 16.25
C PRO A 187 4.12 -2.18 15.83
N VAL A 188 3.37 -2.36 14.74
CA VAL A 188 3.02 -3.69 14.20
C VAL A 188 4.27 -4.38 13.66
N LEU A 189 5.13 -3.65 12.96
CA LEU A 189 6.38 -4.19 12.42
C LEU A 189 7.36 -4.57 13.54
N LEU A 190 7.50 -3.75 14.57
CA LEU A 190 8.35 -4.05 15.73
C LEU A 190 7.83 -5.26 16.52
N PHE A 191 6.52 -5.38 16.71
CA PHE A 191 5.93 -6.51 17.42
C PHE A 191 6.12 -7.84 16.70
N HIS A 192 5.82 -7.89 15.40
CA HIS A 192 5.85 -9.15 14.64
C HIS A 192 7.22 -9.50 14.07
N PHE A 193 8.05 -8.50 13.77
CA PHE A 193 9.33 -8.70 13.07
C PHE A 193 10.55 -8.14 13.81
N GLY A 194 10.39 -7.36 14.89
CA GLY A 194 11.50 -6.77 15.64
C GLY A 194 12.35 -5.77 14.86
N TRP A 195 11.86 -5.31 13.70
CA TRP A 195 12.62 -4.48 12.78
C TRP A 195 11.72 -3.49 12.03
N VAL A 196 12.13 -2.23 11.98
CA VAL A 196 11.53 -1.20 11.12
C VAL A 196 12.63 -0.61 10.27
N SER A 197 12.38 -0.51 8.96
CA SER A 197 13.36 0.00 8.00
C SER A 197 12.85 1.25 7.30
N ALA A 198 13.58 2.35 7.43
CA ALA A 198 13.36 3.56 6.65
C ALA A 198 13.89 3.41 5.21
N ALA A 199 14.77 2.43 4.95
CA ALA A 199 15.29 2.12 3.62
C ALA A 199 14.17 1.85 2.59
N GLY A 200 13.01 1.36 3.07
CA GLY A 200 11.83 1.13 2.24
C GLY A 200 11.40 2.37 1.45
N LEU A 201 11.62 3.60 1.95
CA LEU A 201 11.27 4.83 1.24
C LEU A 201 11.96 4.92 -0.13
N LEU A 202 13.28 4.67 -0.16
CA LEU A 202 14.08 4.73 -1.38
C LEU A 202 13.91 3.45 -2.20
N LEU A 203 13.91 2.29 -1.54
CA LEU A 203 13.88 1.01 -2.23
C LEU A 203 12.51 0.72 -2.87
N ASN A 204 11.43 1.30 -2.37
CA ASN A 204 10.10 1.18 -2.98
C ASN A 204 10.00 1.87 -4.34
N ILE A 205 10.85 2.87 -4.64
CA ILE A 205 10.89 3.53 -5.95
C ILE A 205 11.13 2.50 -7.07
N ALA A 206 12.02 1.55 -6.83
CA ALA A 206 12.27 0.42 -7.74
C ALA A 206 11.40 -0.81 -7.42
N GLY A 207 11.18 -1.08 -6.13
CA GLY A 207 10.49 -2.28 -5.66
C GLY A 207 9.02 -2.35 -6.08
N ILE A 208 8.28 -1.23 -6.02
CA ILE A 208 6.86 -1.18 -6.39
C ILE A 208 6.69 -1.47 -7.90
N PRO A 209 7.36 -0.76 -8.84
CA PRO A 209 7.28 -1.06 -10.26
C PRO A 209 7.68 -2.50 -10.60
N CYS A 210 8.79 -3.00 -10.03
CA CYS A 210 9.22 -4.37 -10.26
C CYS A 210 8.15 -5.38 -9.83
N THR A 211 7.53 -5.16 -8.66
CA THR A 211 6.48 -6.06 -8.16
C THR A 211 5.23 -6.00 -9.06
N GLY A 212 4.81 -4.81 -9.48
CA GLY A 212 3.65 -4.63 -10.36
C GLY A 212 3.83 -5.27 -11.73
N LEU A 213 5.00 -5.06 -12.35
CA LEU A 213 5.34 -5.63 -13.65
C LEU A 213 5.53 -7.15 -13.58
N ALA A 214 6.19 -7.66 -12.53
CA ALA A 214 6.31 -9.10 -12.28
C ALA A 214 4.93 -9.76 -12.16
N LEU A 215 4.02 -9.18 -11.38
CA LEU A 215 2.68 -9.71 -11.18
C LEU A 215 1.87 -9.68 -12.49
N SER A 216 1.93 -8.57 -13.22
CA SER A 216 1.20 -8.42 -14.49
C SER A 216 1.68 -9.41 -15.53
N ALA A 217 3.01 -9.54 -15.70
CA ALA A 217 3.61 -10.50 -16.62
C ALA A 217 3.25 -11.95 -16.23
N ALA A 218 3.25 -12.26 -14.94
CA ALA A 218 2.94 -13.61 -14.47
C ALA A 218 1.45 -13.98 -14.61
N ILE A 219 0.53 -13.02 -14.47
CA ILE A 219 -0.89 -13.22 -14.80
C ILE A 219 -1.04 -13.49 -16.30
N LEU A 220 -0.39 -12.69 -17.15
CA LEU A 220 -0.42 -12.89 -18.60
C LEU A 220 0.17 -14.24 -19.01
N MET A 221 1.26 -14.68 -18.38
CA MET A 221 1.81 -16.02 -18.54
C MET A 221 0.78 -17.10 -18.19
N ALA A 222 0.07 -16.98 -17.07
CA ALA A 222 -0.92 -17.96 -16.64
C ALA A 222 -2.11 -18.05 -17.62
N VAL A 223 -2.55 -16.92 -18.18
CA VAL A 223 -3.66 -16.88 -19.15
C VAL A 223 -3.24 -17.39 -20.53
N THR A 224 -2.07 -16.98 -21.00
CA THR A 224 -1.62 -17.29 -22.38
C THR A 224 -0.87 -18.60 -22.48
N GLY A 225 -0.26 -19.10 -21.41
CA GLY A 225 0.61 -20.28 -21.44
C GLY A 225 -0.10 -21.57 -21.85
N GLY A 226 -1.41 -21.67 -21.59
CA GLY A 226 -2.21 -22.82 -22.04
C GLY A 226 -2.63 -22.75 -23.51
N MET A 227 -2.73 -21.55 -24.09
CA MET A 227 -3.22 -21.34 -25.45
C MET A 227 -2.09 -21.10 -26.47
N TRP A 228 -0.99 -20.47 -26.04
CA TRP A 228 0.12 -20.10 -26.88
C TRP A 228 1.44 -20.16 -26.10
N SER A 229 2.19 -21.26 -26.31
CA SER A 229 3.41 -21.57 -25.58
C SER A 229 4.49 -20.48 -25.69
N LEU A 230 4.64 -19.87 -26.87
CA LEU A 230 5.62 -18.80 -27.10
C LEU A 230 5.27 -17.53 -26.31
N ALA A 231 4.00 -17.11 -26.34
CA ALA A 231 3.55 -15.96 -25.56
C ALA A 231 3.68 -16.22 -24.05
N GLY A 232 3.31 -17.43 -23.60
CA GLY A 232 3.52 -17.86 -22.23
C GLY A 232 4.99 -17.79 -21.80
N ALA A 233 5.91 -18.28 -22.64
CA ALA A 233 7.34 -18.22 -22.36
C ALA A 233 7.86 -16.77 -22.28
N SER A 234 7.44 -15.89 -23.19
CA SER A 234 7.83 -14.47 -23.17
C SER A 234 7.37 -13.79 -21.89
N PHE A 235 6.11 -13.97 -21.50
CA PHE A 235 5.58 -13.40 -20.25
C PHE A 235 6.22 -14.02 -19.00
N GLY A 236 6.55 -15.31 -19.04
CA GLY A 236 7.30 -15.98 -17.98
C GLY A 236 8.70 -15.40 -17.80
N SER A 237 9.43 -15.19 -18.91
CA SER A 237 10.75 -14.53 -18.86
C SER A 237 10.67 -13.10 -18.36
N ALA A 238 9.64 -12.34 -18.77
CA ALA A 238 9.44 -10.98 -18.28
C ALA A 238 9.18 -10.97 -16.77
N ALA A 239 8.33 -11.88 -16.27
CA ALA A 239 8.07 -12.02 -14.84
C ALA A 239 9.36 -12.36 -14.07
N ASP A 240 10.20 -13.24 -14.60
CA ASP A 240 11.47 -13.61 -13.97
C ASP A 240 12.43 -12.40 -13.88
N VAL A 241 12.60 -11.63 -14.97
CA VAL A 241 13.45 -10.42 -14.98
C VAL A 241 13.02 -9.44 -13.90
N PHE A 242 11.72 -9.17 -13.76
CA PHE A 242 11.24 -8.24 -12.74
C PHE A 242 11.36 -8.78 -11.31
N VAL A 243 11.22 -10.09 -11.10
CA VAL A 243 11.48 -10.72 -9.80
C VAL A 243 12.97 -10.68 -9.46
N GLN A 244 13.85 -10.89 -10.44
CA GLN A 244 15.29 -10.71 -10.26
C GLN A 244 15.64 -9.26 -9.94
N GLY A 245 15.00 -8.29 -10.60
CA GLY A 245 15.09 -6.88 -10.26
C GLY A 245 14.72 -6.61 -8.80
N LEU A 246 13.59 -7.12 -8.34
CA LEU A 246 13.15 -7.00 -6.95
C LEU A 246 14.13 -7.66 -5.96
N LEU A 247 14.66 -8.84 -6.30
CA LEU A 247 15.67 -9.53 -5.50
C LEU A 247 16.98 -8.74 -5.45
N ALA A 248 17.40 -8.14 -6.56
CA ALA A 248 18.57 -7.27 -6.63
C ALA A 248 18.37 -6.02 -5.77
N THR A 249 17.21 -5.36 -5.87
CA THR A 249 16.86 -4.21 -5.01
C THR A 249 16.93 -4.60 -3.53
N SER A 250 16.43 -5.78 -3.15
CA SER A 250 16.52 -6.25 -1.77
C SER A 250 17.97 -6.52 -1.33
N ARG A 251 18.81 -7.07 -2.21
CA ARG A 251 20.20 -7.41 -1.93
C ARG A 251 21.05 -6.14 -1.76
N TYR A 252 21.04 -5.28 -2.77
CA TYR A 252 21.78 -4.01 -2.73
C TYR A 252 21.22 -3.08 -1.64
N GLY A 253 19.92 -3.14 -1.38
CA GLY A 253 19.31 -2.43 -0.25
C GLY A 253 19.87 -2.83 1.10
N VAL A 254 20.10 -4.13 1.36
CA VAL A 254 20.78 -4.54 2.61
C VAL A 254 22.24 -4.08 2.62
N GLU A 255 22.95 -4.19 1.50
CA GLU A 255 24.36 -3.81 1.43
C GLU A 255 24.55 -2.30 1.66
N TRP A 256 23.70 -1.44 1.10
CA TRP A 256 23.89 0.02 1.08
C TRP A 256 23.09 0.76 2.16
N LEU A 257 21.97 0.20 2.60
CA LEU A 257 21.00 0.86 3.49
C LEU A 257 20.72 0.05 4.77
N SER A 258 21.57 -0.91 5.12
CA SER A 258 21.45 -1.67 6.39
C SER A 258 21.46 -0.77 7.63
N TRP A 259 22.12 0.39 7.56
CA TRP A 259 22.15 1.40 8.63
C TRP A 259 20.82 2.13 8.83
N ALA A 260 19.92 2.11 7.83
CA ALA A 260 18.64 2.82 7.88
C ALA A 260 17.53 2.01 8.56
N GLY A 261 17.87 0.91 9.22
CA GLY A 261 16.94 0.10 9.99
C GLY A 261 17.19 0.17 11.48
N ILE A 262 16.12 0.26 12.26
CA ILE A 262 16.15 0.22 13.71
C ILE A 262 15.74 -1.18 14.15
N ARG A 263 16.65 -1.86 14.85
CA ARG A 263 16.38 -3.12 15.53
C ARG A 263 15.91 -2.81 16.94
N MET A 264 14.74 -3.31 17.31
CA MET A 264 14.27 -3.30 18.70
C MET A 264 14.06 -4.75 19.12
N ALA A 265 14.48 -5.12 20.33
CA ALA A 265 14.02 -6.36 20.93
C ALA A 265 12.48 -6.33 20.95
N THR A 266 11.83 -7.47 20.70
CA THR A 266 10.36 -7.57 20.63
C THR A 266 9.76 -6.78 21.79
N PRO A 267 9.08 -5.65 21.51
CA PRO A 267 8.63 -4.78 22.57
C PRO A 267 7.66 -5.57 23.45
N ASP A 268 7.88 -5.50 24.75
CA ASP A 268 6.92 -5.97 25.74
C ASP A 268 5.58 -5.25 25.55
N ALA A 269 4.49 -5.80 26.09
CA ALA A 269 3.16 -5.20 25.92
C ALA A 269 3.12 -3.71 26.36
N TRP A 270 3.96 -3.34 27.33
CA TRP A 270 4.17 -1.97 27.78
C TRP A 270 4.92 -1.12 26.76
N GLY A 271 6.01 -1.61 26.16
CA GLY A 271 6.72 -0.93 25.08
C GLY A 271 5.83 -0.69 23.86
N LEU A 272 4.97 -1.65 23.52
CA LEU A 272 4.00 -1.50 22.43
C LEU A 272 2.91 -0.48 22.78
N GLY A 273 2.38 -0.54 24.00
CA GLY A 273 1.44 0.45 24.53
C GLY A 273 2.03 1.86 24.55
N ALA A 274 3.28 2.02 24.95
CA ALA A 274 4.00 3.29 24.94
C ALA A 274 4.21 3.82 23.51
N LEU A 275 4.50 2.95 22.55
CA LEU A 275 4.71 3.34 21.15
C LEU A 275 3.40 3.78 20.49
N VAL A 276 2.30 3.07 20.76
CA VAL A 276 0.95 3.46 20.34
C VAL A 276 0.53 4.76 21.03
N ALA A 277 0.77 4.89 22.33
CA ALA A 277 0.47 6.11 23.08
C ALA A 277 1.30 7.31 22.58
N ALA A 278 2.57 7.10 22.22
CA ALA A 278 3.42 8.12 21.62
C ALA A 278 2.91 8.55 20.25
N LEU A 279 2.46 7.61 19.41
CA LEU A 279 1.83 7.94 18.13
C LEU A 279 0.54 8.74 18.34
N ILE A 280 -0.31 8.32 19.28
CA ILE A 280 -1.53 9.06 19.62
C ILE A 280 -1.18 10.46 20.14
N ALA A 281 -0.20 10.58 21.04
CA ALA A 281 0.27 11.87 21.54
C ALA A 281 0.81 12.75 20.40
N LEU A 282 1.52 12.18 19.42
CA LEU A 282 1.99 12.91 18.24
C LEU A 282 0.83 13.42 17.37
N THR A 283 -0.22 12.61 17.20
CA THR A 283 -1.44 13.02 16.47
C THR A 283 -2.23 14.10 17.19
N GLN A 284 -2.19 14.09 18.52
CA GLN A 284 -2.88 15.05 19.39
C GLN A 284 -2.00 16.25 19.77
N TRP A 285 -0.71 16.25 19.38
CA TRP A 285 0.23 17.29 19.76
C TRP A 285 -0.33 18.66 19.37
N PRO A 286 -0.56 19.59 20.32
CA PRO A 286 -1.14 20.87 20.02
C PRO A 286 -0.33 21.56 18.94
N ARG A 287 -1.00 22.17 17.95
CA ARG A 287 -0.35 22.93 16.88
C ARG A 287 0.73 23.81 17.52
N PRO A 288 2.03 23.65 17.21
CA PRO A 288 2.95 24.70 17.54
C PRO A 288 2.44 25.91 16.78
N HIS A 289 1.98 26.94 17.49
CA HIS A 289 1.86 28.28 16.93
C HIS A 289 3.28 28.81 16.68
N LEU A 290 4.06 28.11 15.86
CA LEU A 290 5.29 28.62 15.30
C LEU A 290 4.88 29.60 14.21
N ARG A 291 4.39 30.76 14.66
CA ARG A 291 4.50 32.01 13.93
C ARG A 291 6.00 32.25 13.79
N TRP A 292 6.60 31.66 12.77
CA TRP A 292 7.90 32.11 12.29
C TRP A 292 7.69 33.54 11.80
N ARG A 293 8.00 34.51 12.68
CA ARG A 293 8.19 35.91 12.32
C ARG A 293 9.54 36.07 11.65
#